data_AF-W9TXA9-F1
#
_entry.id   AF-W9TXA9-F1
#
_cell.length_a   1.000
_cell.length_b   1.000
_cell.length_c   1.000
_cell.angle_alpha   90.00
_cell.angle_beta   90.00
_cell.angle_gamma   90.00
#
_symmetry.space_group_name_H-M   'P 1'
#
loop_
_entity.id
_entity.type
_entity.pdbx_description
1 polymer ?
#
loop_
_entity_poly.entity_id
_entity_poly.type
_entity_poly.pdbx_seq_one_letter_code
_entity_poly.pdbx_strand_id
1 'polypeptide(L)'
;MRPERRNAVKLLILFDIGGSMDAHVKVCEELFSACKTEFKHLEYFYFHNFIYESVWKNNFRRMSERTATLDVLHKYGADYKVVFVGDAAMAPYEVTQPGGSVEHWNEEAGYVWMQRFMEKYKKLIWINPYPKDTWGYTTSTGIIRELVEDRMYR
;
A
#
# COMPACT_ATOMS: atom_id res chain seq x y z
N MET A 1 -29.87 -17.75 -15.11
CA MET A 1 -28.63 -17.16 -14.56
C MET A 1 -28.80 -15.66 -14.51
N ARG A 2 -28.82 -15.05 -13.32
CA ARG A 2 -28.75 -13.59 -13.17
C ARG A 2 -27.30 -13.17 -13.49
N PRO A 3 -27.06 -12.12 -14.28
CA PRO A 3 -25.70 -11.60 -14.43
C PRO A 3 -25.21 -11.17 -13.04
N GLU A 4 -24.08 -11.71 -12.62
CA GLU A 4 -23.40 -11.27 -11.41
C GLU A 4 -23.21 -9.75 -11.51
N ARG A 5 -23.69 -9.01 -10.50
CA ARG A 5 -23.52 -7.55 -10.43
C ARG A 5 -22.03 -7.25 -10.30
N ARG A 6 -21.32 -7.14 -11.41
CA ARG A 6 -19.91 -6.74 -11.43
C ARG A 6 -19.77 -5.40 -10.71
N ASN A 7 -18.83 -5.33 -9.77
CA ASN A 7 -18.65 -4.17 -8.93
C ASN A 7 -18.15 -2.98 -9.76
N ALA A 8 -18.89 -1.87 -9.75
CA ALA A 8 -18.51 -0.62 -10.43
C ALA A 8 -17.45 0.18 -9.66
N VAL A 9 -17.10 -0.26 -8.45
CA VAL A 9 -16.02 0.34 -7.64
C VAL A 9 -14.70 0.27 -8.39
N LYS A 10 -13.99 1.40 -8.39
CA LYS A 10 -12.60 1.49 -8.83
C LYS A 10 -11.69 1.26 -7.63
N LEU A 11 -10.81 0.28 -7.73
CA LEU A 11 -9.95 -0.17 -6.64
C LEU A 11 -8.49 -0.01 -7.06
N LEU A 12 -7.70 0.63 -6.19
CA LEU A 12 -6.25 0.76 -6.30
C LEU A 12 -5.62 0.02 -5.11
N ILE A 13 -4.84 -1.01 -5.37
CA ILE A 13 -4.17 -1.81 -4.32
C ILE A 13 -2.65 -1.57 -4.39
N LEU A 14 -2.04 -1.27 -3.25
CA LEU A 14 -0.59 -1.14 -3.11
C LEU A 14 -0.10 -2.24 -2.18
N PHE A 15 0.77 -3.12 -2.69
CA PHE A 15 1.31 -4.25 -1.95
C PHE A 15 2.74 -3.96 -1.51
N ASP A 16 3.02 -4.15 -0.23
CA ASP A 16 4.37 -4.19 0.28
C ASP A 16 5.07 -5.48 -0.17
N ILE A 17 6.35 -5.36 -0.54
CA ILE A 17 7.17 -6.47 -1.04
C ILE A 17 8.56 -6.50 -0.42
N GLY A 18 8.94 -7.69 0.04
CA GLY A 18 10.23 -7.97 0.66
C GLY A 18 10.16 -8.02 2.18
N GLY A 19 11.26 -8.46 2.79
CA GLY A 19 11.37 -8.54 4.25
C GLY A 19 10.36 -9.52 4.86
N SER A 20 9.67 -9.07 5.91
CA SER A 20 8.68 -9.87 6.65
C SER A 20 7.43 -10.22 5.84
N MET A 21 7.19 -9.55 4.71
CA MET A 21 6.08 -9.87 3.82
C MET A 21 6.26 -11.16 3.02
N ASP A 22 7.47 -11.72 2.94
CA ASP A 22 7.73 -12.97 2.22
C ASP A 22 6.89 -14.14 2.76
N ALA A 23 6.62 -14.16 4.07
CA ALA A 23 5.76 -15.14 4.72
C ALA A 23 4.26 -15.00 4.34
N HIS A 24 3.87 -13.87 3.78
CA HIS A 24 2.49 -13.50 3.47
C HIS A 24 2.17 -13.43 1.97
N VAL A 25 3.15 -13.71 1.10
CA VAL A 25 3.00 -13.66 -0.37
C VAL A 25 1.76 -14.43 -0.84
N LYS A 26 1.59 -15.67 -0.38
CA LYS A 26 0.44 -16.50 -0.77
C LYS A 26 -0.91 -15.85 -0.43
N VAL A 27 -1.02 -15.25 0.76
CA VAL A 27 -2.26 -14.59 1.20
C VAL A 27 -2.51 -13.32 0.36
N CYS A 28 -1.47 -12.56 0.06
CA CYS A 28 -1.56 -11.41 -0.83
C CYS A 28 -1.97 -11.81 -2.26
N GLU A 29 -1.46 -12.93 -2.77
CA GLU A 29 -1.84 -13.50 -4.08
C GLU A 29 -3.29 -13.97 -4.12
N GLU A 30 -3.77 -14.62 -3.05
CA GLU A 30 -5.17 -15.03 -2.91
C GLU A 30 -6.10 -13.82 -2.85
N LEU A 31 -5.75 -12.80 -2.06
CA LEU A 31 -6.47 -11.52 -2.00
C LEU A 31 -6.52 -10.86 -3.39
N PHE A 32 -5.37 -10.77 -4.06
CA PHE A 32 -5.29 -10.19 -5.40
C PHE A 32 -6.17 -10.94 -6.40
N SER A 33 -6.14 -12.28 -6.36
CA SER A 33 -6.93 -13.14 -7.23
C SER A 33 -8.43 -12.92 -7.01
N ALA A 34 -8.88 -12.87 -5.77
CA ALA A 34 -10.28 -12.58 -5.41
C ALA A 34 -10.70 -11.16 -5.84
N CYS A 35 -9.84 -10.15 -5.62
CA CYS A 35 -10.14 -8.80 -6.09
C CYS A 35 -10.26 -8.73 -7.62
N LYS A 36 -9.42 -9.46 -8.34
CA LYS A 36 -9.43 -9.46 -9.81
C LYS A 36 -10.69 -10.07 -10.41
N THR A 37 -11.31 -11.04 -9.72
CA THR A 37 -12.58 -11.64 -10.17
C THR A 37 -13.78 -10.72 -9.87
N GLU A 38 -13.75 -10.02 -8.74
CA GLU A 38 -14.88 -9.20 -8.25
C GLU A 38 -14.94 -7.79 -8.84
N PHE A 39 -13.78 -7.15 -9.05
CA PHE A 39 -13.70 -5.74 -9.45
C PHE A 39 -13.35 -5.58 -10.93
N LYS A 40 -14.23 -4.90 -11.68
CA LYS A 40 -13.99 -4.58 -13.09
C LYS A 40 -12.86 -3.56 -13.28
N HIS A 41 -12.73 -2.63 -12.34
CA HIS A 41 -11.75 -1.55 -12.37
C HIS A 41 -10.75 -1.75 -11.23
N LEU A 42 -9.76 -2.61 -11.47
CA LEU A 42 -8.72 -2.93 -10.51
C LEU A 42 -7.35 -2.51 -11.07
N GLU A 43 -6.64 -1.72 -10.28
CA GLU A 43 -5.27 -1.31 -10.54
C GLU A 43 -4.41 -1.66 -9.32
N TYR A 44 -3.18 -2.06 -9.57
CA TYR A 44 -2.27 -2.45 -8.48
C TYR A 44 -0.84 -2.00 -8.74
N PHE A 45 -0.12 -1.82 -7.64
CA PHE A 45 1.30 -1.48 -7.59
C PHE A 45 1.96 -2.14 -6.38
N TYR A 46 3.27 -2.12 -6.38
CA TYR A 46 4.10 -2.60 -5.28
C TYR A 46 4.97 -1.47 -4.72
N PHE A 47 5.25 -1.50 -3.42
CA PHE A 47 6.22 -0.64 -2.74
C PHE A 47 7.08 -1.48 -1.78
N HIS A 48 8.16 -0.92 -1.24
CA HIS A 48 9.03 -1.64 -0.30
C HIS A 48 9.07 -0.91 1.04
N ASN A 49 8.61 -1.57 2.10
CA ASN A 49 8.42 -1.09 3.48
C ASN A 49 7.42 0.06 3.60
N PHE A 50 7.62 1.16 2.87
CA PHE A 50 6.71 2.30 2.86
C PHE A 50 6.60 2.97 1.48
N ILE A 51 5.61 3.85 1.34
CA ILE A 51 5.36 4.60 0.10
C ILE A 51 6.27 5.82 0.01
N TYR A 52 6.93 5.98 -1.14
CA TYR A 52 7.80 7.13 -1.45
C TYR A 52 7.51 7.65 -2.86
N GLU A 53 8.51 8.17 -3.58
CA GLU A 53 8.39 8.80 -4.90
C GLU A 53 8.17 7.84 -6.07
N SER A 54 8.36 6.54 -5.86
CA SER A 54 8.14 5.54 -6.89
C SER A 54 7.55 4.24 -6.37
N VAL A 55 6.81 3.57 -7.24
CA VAL A 55 6.22 2.24 -7.04
C VAL A 55 6.51 1.36 -8.24
N TRP A 56 6.35 0.05 -8.09
CA TRP A 56 6.56 -0.91 -9.18
C TRP A 56 5.26 -1.51 -9.69
N LYS A 57 5.20 -1.87 -10.97
CA LYS A 57 4.13 -2.70 -11.53
C LYS A 57 4.38 -4.20 -11.37
N ASN A 58 5.63 -4.57 -11.07
CA ASN A 58 6.08 -5.95 -10.97
C ASN A 58 6.84 -6.17 -9.66
N ASN A 59 6.69 -7.35 -9.06
CA ASN A 59 7.30 -7.69 -7.77
C ASN A 59 8.82 -7.96 -7.87
N PHE A 60 9.38 -8.16 -9.07
CA PHE A 60 10.83 -8.34 -9.28
C PHE A 60 11.67 -7.06 -9.06
N ARG A 61 11.04 -5.92 -8.72
CA ARG A 61 11.71 -4.66 -8.31
C ARG A 61 12.82 -4.17 -9.24
N ARG A 62 12.67 -4.40 -10.54
CA ARG A 62 13.65 -3.94 -11.52
C ARG A 62 13.68 -2.42 -11.56
N MET A 63 14.87 -1.83 -11.45
CA MET A 63 15.08 -0.38 -11.47
C MET A 63 14.50 0.29 -12.72
N SER A 64 14.44 -0.43 -13.85
CA SER A 64 13.90 0.05 -15.12
C SER A 64 12.37 0.13 -15.18
N GLU A 65 11.64 -0.39 -14.19
CA GLU A 65 10.16 -0.49 -14.19
C GLU A 65 9.51 0.29 -13.03
N ARG A 66 10.14 1.39 -12.59
CA ARG A 66 9.58 2.30 -11.58
C ARG A 66 8.54 3.23 -12.21
N THR A 67 7.37 3.33 -11.60
CA THR A 67 6.34 4.34 -11.91
C THR A 67 6.41 5.42 -10.83
N ALA A 68 6.45 6.70 -11.22
CA ALA A 68 6.44 7.78 -10.24
C ALA A 68 5.12 7.77 -9.46
N THR A 69 5.20 7.90 -8.13
CA THR A 69 4.01 7.93 -7.27
C THR A 69 3.13 9.14 -7.58
N LEU A 70 3.72 10.26 -8.02
CA LEU A 70 2.96 11.40 -8.52
C LEU A 70 2.15 11.05 -9.78
N ASP A 71 2.68 10.24 -10.69
CA ASP A 71 1.92 9.81 -11.87
C ASP A 71 0.74 8.92 -11.48
N VAL A 72 0.90 8.06 -10.47
CA VAL A 72 -0.21 7.29 -9.87
C VAL A 72 -1.24 8.24 -9.27
N LEU A 73 -0.79 9.22 -8.47
CA LEU A 73 -1.62 10.27 -7.89
C LEU A 73 -2.20 11.23 -8.92
N HIS A 74 -1.74 11.29 -10.17
CA HIS A 74 -2.39 12.07 -11.23
C HIS A 74 -3.39 11.22 -12.02
N LYS A 75 -3.01 9.99 -12.35
CA LYS A 75 -3.78 9.08 -13.21
C LYS A 75 -5.05 8.56 -12.56
N TYR A 76 -5.00 8.17 -11.28
CA TYR A 76 -6.14 7.55 -10.60
C TYR A 76 -6.90 8.60 -9.78
N GLY A 77 -8.15 8.89 -10.15
CA GLY A 77 -8.97 9.93 -9.53
C GLY A 77 -9.37 9.66 -8.08
N ALA A 78 -9.88 10.68 -7.38
CA ALA A 78 -10.34 10.57 -5.99
C ALA A 78 -11.53 9.61 -5.79
N ASP A 79 -12.15 9.14 -6.87
CA ASP A 79 -13.22 8.14 -6.89
C ASP A 79 -12.72 6.69 -6.72
N TYR A 80 -11.40 6.48 -6.77
CA TYR A 80 -10.78 5.21 -6.39
C TYR A 80 -10.85 4.98 -4.88
N LYS A 81 -11.14 3.74 -4.51
CA LYS A 81 -10.87 3.23 -3.16
C LYS A 81 -9.45 2.68 -3.13
N VAL A 82 -8.70 3.01 -2.09
CA VAL A 82 -7.29 2.63 -1.96
C VAL A 82 -7.10 1.64 -0.83
N VAL A 83 -6.34 0.59 -1.09
CA VAL A 83 -5.98 -0.43 -0.11
C VAL A 83 -4.47 -0.57 -0.12
N PHE A 84 -3.82 -0.25 0.99
CA PHE A 84 -2.45 -0.67 1.23
C PHE A 84 -2.47 -2.05 1.88
N VAL A 85 -1.55 -2.93 1.50
CA VAL A 85 -1.40 -4.27 2.07
C VAL A 85 0.05 -4.45 2.46
N GLY A 86 0.33 -4.54 3.76
CA GLY A 86 1.69 -4.64 4.29
C GLY A 86 1.67 -4.82 5.80
N ASP A 87 2.74 -5.36 6.37
CA ASP A 87 2.85 -5.60 7.82
C ASP A 87 3.02 -4.32 8.66
N ALA A 88 3.31 -3.19 8.01
CA ALA A 88 3.58 -1.92 8.67
C ALA A 88 4.71 -2.05 9.71
N ALA A 89 5.63 -3.00 9.53
CA ALA A 89 6.71 -3.31 10.46
C ALA A 89 8.06 -2.95 9.84
N MET A 90 8.57 -1.78 10.22
CA MET A 90 9.83 -1.22 9.72
C MET A 90 10.50 -0.34 10.79
N ALA A 91 11.70 0.16 10.54
CA ALA A 91 12.29 1.13 11.44
C ALA A 91 11.52 2.48 11.37
N PRO A 92 11.27 3.17 12.51
CA PRO A 92 10.46 4.40 12.51
C PRO A 92 10.99 5.53 11.61
N TYR A 93 12.31 5.60 11.39
CA TYR A 93 12.91 6.61 10.52
C TYR A 93 12.52 6.44 9.05
N GLU A 94 12.20 5.21 8.61
CA GLU A 94 11.72 4.94 7.24
C GLU A 94 10.42 5.71 6.94
N VAL A 95 9.57 5.88 7.96
CA VAL A 95 8.33 6.65 7.83
C VAL A 95 8.57 8.15 8.06
N THR A 96 9.37 8.49 9.08
CA THR A 96 9.41 9.85 9.66
C THR A 96 10.46 10.79 9.06
N GLN A 97 11.47 10.29 8.35
CA GLN A 97 12.63 11.10 7.92
C GLN A 97 12.89 11.05 6.40
N PRO A 98 13.38 12.16 5.81
CA PRO A 98 14.08 12.12 4.53
C PRO A 98 15.30 11.19 4.61
N GLY A 99 15.62 10.51 3.50
CA GLY A 99 16.68 9.50 3.46
C GLY A 99 16.39 8.22 4.25
N GLY A 100 15.18 8.05 4.77
CA GLY A 100 14.76 6.87 5.52
C GLY A 100 14.51 5.63 4.66
N SER A 101 14.33 5.77 3.34
CA SER A 101 14.14 4.64 2.43
C SER A 101 15.36 3.72 2.40
N VAL A 102 15.11 2.42 2.47
CA VAL A 102 16.16 1.39 2.39
C VAL A 102 16.68 1.17 0.97
N GLU A 103 15.96 1.64 -0.05
CA GLU A 103 16.28 1.39 -1.47
C GLU A 103 17.12 2.49 -2.11
N HIS A 104 16.96 3.73 -1.63
CA HIS A 104 17.52 4.92 -2.24
C HIS A 104 17.33 6.11 -1.29
N TRP A 105 18.00 7.21 -1.57
CA TRP A 105 17.78 8.45 -0.86
C TRP A 105 16.46 9.11 -1.29
N ASN A 106 15.45 9.13 -0.41
CA ASN A 106 14.19 9.85 -0.62
C ASN A 106 14.28 11.29 -0.09
N GLU A 107 14.05 12.28 -0.95
CA GLU A 107 14.07 13.71 -0.56
C GLU A 107 12.96 14.07 0.44
N GLU A 108 11.82 13.41 0.35
CA GLU A 108 10.67 13.64 1.23
C GLU A 108 10.42 12.44 2.13
N ALA A 109 10.14 12.68 3.41
CA ALA A 109 9.81 11.64 4.37
C ALA A 109 8.59 10.83 3.92
N GLY A 110 8.56 9.54 4.26
CA GLY A 110 7.50 8.62 3.89
C GLY A 110 6.10 9.13 4.27
N TYR A 111 5.94 9.68 5.48
CA TYR A 111 4.65 10.18 5.96
C TYR A 111 4.05 11.26 5.05
N VAL A 112 4.88 12.07 4.38
CA VAL A 112 4.44 13.11 3.45
C VAL A 112 3.72 12.48 2.25
N TRP A 113 4.23 11.36 1.75
CA TRP A 113 3.57 10.61 0.68
C TRP A 113 2.25 10.01 1.15
N MET A 114 2.20 9.43 2.34
CA MET A 114 0.94 8.91 2.90
C MET A 114 -0.10 10.03 3.08
N GLN A 115 0.30 11.22 3.54
CA GLN A 115 -0.58 12.38 3.66
C GLN A 115 -1.21 12.76 2.32
N ARG A 116 -0.42 12.80 1.23
CA ARG A 116 -0.95 13.07 -0.13
C ARG A 116 -2.00 12.05 -0.55
N PHE A 117 -1.79 10.77 -0.25
CA PHE A 117 -2.79 9.73 -0.50
C PHE A 117 -4.07 9.95 0.33
N MET A 118 -3.93 10.23 1.62
CA MET A 118 -5.04 10.47 2.55
C MET A 118 -5.87 11.71 2.19
N GLU A 119 -5.21 12.78 1.73
CA GLU A 119 -5.85 14.00 1.25
C GLU A 119 -6.71 13.71 0.02
N LYS A 120 -6.14 12.98 -0.95
CA LYS A 120 -6.77 12.67 -2.23
C LYS A 120 -7.88 11.62 -2.12
N TYR A 121 -7.65 10.51 -1.44
CA TYR A 121 -8.54 9.35 -1.43
C TYR A 121 -9.29 9.24 -0.10
N LYS A 122 -10.58 9.61 -0.11
CA LYS A 122 -11.43 9.56 1.11
C LYS A 122 -11.73 8.15 1.61
N LYS A 123 -11.46 7.12 0.81
CA LYS A 123 -11.63 5.70 1.15
C LYS A 123 -10.31 4.97 0.99
N LEU A 124 -9.41 5.22 1.95
CA LEU A 124 -8.11 4.57 2.06
C LEU A 124 -8.08 3.73 3.33
N ILE A 125 -7.66 2.48 3.20
CA ILE A 125 -7.42 1.57 4.33
C ILE A 125 -6.04 0.91 4.22
N TRP A 126 -5.54 0.40 5.34
CA TRP A 126 -4.36 -0.45 5.41
C TRP A 126 -4.74 -1.85 5.92
N ILE A 127 -4.41 -2.90 5.18
CA ILE A 127 -4.59 -4.29 5.59
C ILE A 127 -3.24 -4.83 6.06
N ASN A 128 -3.19 -5.22 7.32
CA ASN A 128 -2.01 -5.80 7.95
C ASN A 128 -2.20 -7.31 8.14
N PRO A 129 -1.38 -8.16 7.51
CA PRO A 129 -1.52 -9.61 7.59
C PRO A 129 -1.09 -10.20 8.95
N TYR A 130 -0.51 -9.40 9.86
CA TYR A 130 -0.19 -9.82 11.23
C TYR A 130 -1.37 -9.67 12.21
N PRO A 131 -1.45 -10.53 13.25
CA PRO A 131 -2.53 -10.48 14.23
C PRO A 131 -2.60 -9.12 14.95
N LYS A 132 -3.81 -8.63 15.25
CA LYS A 132 -3.97 -7.29 15.84
C LYS A 132 -3.27 -7.12 17.19
N ASP A 133 -3.19 -8.21 17.95
CA ASP A 133 -2.49 -8.29 19.24
C ASP A 133 -0.96 -8.14 19.11
N THR A 134 -0.39 -8.37 17.92
CA THR A 134 1.06 -8.18 17.70
C THR A 134 1.41 -6.77 17.21
N TRP A 135 0.43 -5.94 16.83
CA TRP A 135 0.68 -4.60 16.29
C TRP A 135 1.37 -3.65 17.28
N GLY A 136 1.32 -3.94 18.58
CA GLY A 136 2.00 -3.16 19.61
C GLY A 136 3.51 -3.43 19.71
N TYR A 137 4.02 -4.47 19.03
CA TYR A 137 5.44 -4.85 19.12
C TYR A 137 6.36 -4.01 18.26
N THR A 138 5.82 -3.29 17.26
CA THR A 138 6.62 -2.48 16.35
C THR A 138 6.11 -1.04 16.36
N THR A 139 6.99 -0.10 16.69
CA THR A 139 6.65 1.33 16.81
C THR A 139 6.08 1.92 15.51
N SER A 140 6.62 1.53 14.36
CA SER A 140 6.15 1.98 13.05
C SER A 140 4.71 1.56 12.76
N THR A 141 4.27 0.40 13.24
CA THR A 141 2.87 -0.03 13.09
C THR A 141 1.92 0.94 13.79
N GLY A 142 2.30 1.43 14.97
CA GLY A 142 1.56 2.48 15.68
C GLY A 142 1.51 3.80 14.89
N ILE A 143 2.66 4.25 14.39
CA ILE A 143 2.77 5.48 13.56
C ILE A 143 1.88 5.37 12.32
N ILE A 144 1.97 4.26 11.58
CA ILE A 144 1.20 4.05 10.35
C ILE A 144 -0.30 3.99 10.67
N ARG A 145 -0.69 3.36 11.78
CA ARG A 145 -2.10 3.32 12.21
C ARG A 145 -2.65 4.71 12.50
N GLU A 146 -1.87 5.58 13.12
CA GLU A 146 -2.23 6.99 13.34
C GLU A 146 -2.33 7.74 12.00
N LEU A 147 -1.34 7.57 11.11
CA LEU A 147 -1.32 8.20 9.78
C LEU A 147 -2.52 7.82 8.91
N VAL A 148 -3.06 6.60 9.07
CA VAL A 148 -4.27 6.15 8.37
C VAL A 148 -5.55 6.35 9.18
N GLU A 149 -5.52 7.13 10.26
CA GLU A 149 -6.66 7.47 11.11
C GLU A 149 -7.41 6.22 11.63
N ASP A 150 -6.67 5.26 12.17
CA ASP A 150 -7.16 3.96 12.66
C ASP A 150 -7.90 3.11 11.62
N ARG A 151 -7.77 3.43 10.32
CA ARG A 151 -8.27 2.61 9.20
C ARG A 151 -7.33 1.46 8.84
N MET A 152 -6.74 0.83 9.85
CA MET A 152 -5.92 -0.37 9.72
C MET A 152 -6.70 -1.61 10.16
N TYR A 153 -6.72 -2.66 9.32
CA TYR A 153 -7.52 -3.87 9.51
C TYR A 153 -6.68 -5.13 9.33
N ARG A 154 -7.20 -6.26 9.84
CA ARG A 154 -6.69 -7.62 9.59
C ARG A 154 -7.75 -8.35 8.78
#